data_AF-A0A0B7NBS8-F1
#
_entry.id   AF-A0A0B7NBS8-F1
#
_cell.length_a   1.000
_cell.length_b   1.000
_cell.length_c   1.000
_cell.angle_alpha   90.00
_cell.angle_beta   90.00
_cell.angle_gamma   90.00
#
_symmetry.space_group_name_H-M   'P 1'
#
loop_
_entity.id
_entity.type
_entity.pdbx_description
1 polymer ?
#
loop_
_entity_poly.entity_id
_entity_poly.type
_entity_poly.pdbx_seq_one_letter_code
_entity_poly.pdbx_strand_id
1 'polypeptide(L)'
;SSDLLDGASRSPTKSSPGMDGLPYEMLSLLFSHPETLKLALRVYNEALSSGIFPHSWQETCLILLPKKGDLSQLKNLAAYLSDQHGR
;
A
#
# COMPACT_ATOMS: atom_id res chain seq x y z
N SER A 1 14.08 1.16 -13.17
CA SER A 1 13.34 -0.12 -13.17
C SER A 1 13.85 -1.05 -12.08
N SER A 2 15.17 -1.12 -11.85
CA SER A 2 15.79 -1.76 -10.68
C SER A 2 15.11 -1.36 -9.36
N ASP A 3 14.79 -0.08 -9.20
CA ASP A 3 14.34 0.48 -7.93
C ASP A 3 12.95 -0.04 -7.52
N LEU A 4 12.07 -0.32 -8.50
CA LEU A 4 10.76 -0.92 -8.25
C LEU A 4 10.89 -2.38 -7.81
N LEU A 5 11.74 -3.16 -8.47
CA LEU A 5 12.01 -4.55 -8.11
C LEU A 5 12.71 -4.65 -6.74
N ASP A 6 13.68 -3.80 -6.50
CA ASP A 6 14.39 -3.69 -5.22
C ASP A 6 13.43 -3.29 -4.10
N GLY A 7 12.57 -2.29 -4.33
CA GLY A 7 11.49 -1.92 -3.42
C GLY A 7 10.55 -3.08 -3.13
N ALA A 8 10.08 -3.78 -4.17
CA ALA A 8 9.18 -4.92 -4.03
C ALA A 8 9.81 -6.09 -3.26
N SER A 9 11.13 -6.31 -3.39
CA SER A 9 11.86 -7.37 -2.69
C SER A 9 11.88 -7.20 -1.16
N ARG A 10 11.69 -5.96 -0.68
CA ARG A 10 11.61 -5.64 0.75
C ARG A 10 10.19 -5.71 1.31
N SER A 11 9.20 -6.03 0.49
CA SER A 11 7.81 -6.07 0.94
C SER A 11 7.60 -7.19 1.98
N PRO A 12 6.84 -6.94 3.05
CA PRO A 12 6.63 -7.92 4.12
C PRO A 12 5.73 -9.07 3.66
N THR A 13 6.09 -10.30 4.03
CA THR A 13 5.41 -11.54 3.58
C THR A 13 4.31 -12.06 4.51
N LYS A 14 4.07 -11.37 5.62
CA LYS A 14 3.09 -11.76 6.65
C LYS A 14 2.18 -10.61 7.07
N SER A 15 2.06 -9.61 6.20
CA SER A 15 1.18 -8.47 6.42
C SER A 15 -0.21 -8.72 5.84
N SER A 16 -1.21 -8.03 6.37
CA SER A 16 -2.55 -8.02 5.78
C SER A 16 -2.50 -7.34 4.40
N PRO A 17 -3.19 -7.86 3.38
CA PRO A 17 -3.23 -7.26 2.06
C PRO A 17 -3.89 -5.87 2.10
N GLY A 18 -3.66 -5.09 1.05
CA GLY A 18 -4.32 -3.81 0.84
C GLY A 18 -5.82 -3.96 0.55
N MET A 19 -6.47 -2.84 0.23
CA MET A 19 -7.90 -2.82 -0.15
C MET A 19 -8.22 -3.63 -1.41
N ASP A 20 -7.21 -3.89 -2.24
CA ASP A 20 -7.31 -4.73 -3.43
C ASP A 20 -7.31 -6.24 -3.12
N GLY A 21 -7.01 -6.63 -1.87
CA GLY A 21 -6.91 -8.00 -1.43
C GLY A 21 -5.68 -8.74 -1.96
N LEU A 22 -4.74 -8.04 -2.62
CA LEU A 22 -3.54 -8.66 -3.17
C LEU A 22 -2.43 -8.76 -2.11
N PRO A 23 -1.79 -9.93 -1.95
CA PRO A 23 -0.60 -10.05 -1.12
C PRO A 23 0.55 -9.20 -1.64
N TYR A 24 1.40 -8.72 -0.75
CA TYR A 24 2.55 -7.87 -1.08
C TYR A 24 3.56 -8.54 -2.00
N GLU A 25 3.68 -9.86 -1.93
CA GLU A 25 4.54 -10.67 -2.79
C GLU A 25 4.16 -10.54 -4.28
N MET A 26 2.89 -10.20 -4.56
CA MET A 26 2.43 -9.95 -5.93
C MET A 26 3.17 -8.80 -6.59
N LEU A 27 3.68 -7.81 -5.84
CA LEU A 27 4.41 -6.68 -6.39
C LEU A 27 5.68 -7.13 -7.14
N SER A 28 6.41 -8.10 -6.58
CA SER A 28 7.62 -8.63 -7.23
C SER A 28 7.28 -9.34 -8.55
N LEU A 29 6.19 -10.11 -8.56
CA LEU A 29 5.69 -10.79 -9.76
C LEU A 29 5.24 -9.79 -10.83
N LEU A 30 4.47 -8.77 -10.43
CA LEU A 30 3.98 -7.72 -11.33
C LEU A 30 5.14 -6.92 -11.93
N PHE A 31 6.15 -6.56 -11.16
CA PHE A 31 7.30 -5.82 -11.68
C PHE A 31 8.27 -6.69 -12.48
N SER A 32 8.20 -8.02 -12.35
CA SER A 32 8.98 -8.94 -13.18
C SER A 32 8.40 -9.12 -14.59
N HIS A 33 7.12 -8.83 -14.79
CA HIS A 33 6.47 -8.93 -16.11
C HIS A 33 6.55 -7.58 -16.86
N PRO A 34 7.00 -7.54 -18.14
CA PRO A 34 7.29 -6.29 -18.85
C PRO A 34 6.13 -5.30 -18.95
N GLU A 35 4.92 -5.78 -19.25
CA GLU A 35 3.76 -4.90 -19.46
C GLU A 35 3.30 -4.22 -18.18
N THR A 36 3.30 -4.95 -17.07
CA THR A 36 2.92 -4.44 -15.74
C THR A 36 4.02 -3.55 -15.18
N LEU A 37 5.30 -3.86 -15.42
CA LEU A 37 6.41 -2.95 -15.11
C LEU A 37 6.30 -1.63 -15.88
N LYS A 38 5.95 -1.68 -17.17
CA LYS A 38 5.74 -0.48 -18.00
C LYS A 38 4.62 0.41 -17.46
N LEU A 39 3.51 -0.19 -17.04
CA LEU A 39 2.41 0.53 -16.37
C LEU A 39 2.87 1.16 -15.05
N ALA A 40 3.56 0.40 -14.20
CA ALA A 40 4.07 0.91 -12.94
C ALA A 40 5.02 2.10 -13.16
N LEU A 41 6.00 1.95 -14.06
CA LEU A 41 6.94 3.03 -14.39
C LEU A 41 6.21 4.28 -14.88
N ARG A 42 5.17 4.13 -15.70
CA ARG A 42 4.36 5.26 -16.15
C ARG A 42 3.71 5.99 -14.96
N VAL A 43 3.01 5.27 -14.10
CA VAL A 43 2.33 5.85 -12.92
C VAL A 43 3.32 6.56 -12.00
N TYR A 44 4.45 5.92 -11.67
CA TYR A 44 5.47 6.53 -10.82
C TYR A 44 6.12 7.76 -11.47
N ASN A 45 6.42 7.71 -12.77
CA ASN A 45 7.03 8.84 -13.48
C ASN A 45 6.07 10.03 -13.61
N GLU A 46 4.78 9.79 -13.87
CA GLU A 46 3.75 10.83 -13.92
C GLU A 46 3.59 11.50 -12.53
N ALA A 47 3.59 10.70 -11.45
CA ALA A 47 3.57 11.20 -10.08
C ALA A 47 4.80 12.04 -9.74
N LEU A 48 6.01 11.54 -10.01
CA LEU A 48 7.27 12.21 -9.64
C LEU A 48 7.58 13.44 -10.50
N SER A 49 7.26 13.38 -11.80
CA SER A 49 7.67 14.43 -12.75
C SER A 49 6.61 15.50 -12.95
N SER A 50 5.32 15.12 -12.84
CA SER A 50 4.19 16.01 -13.14
C SER A 50 3.24 16.21 -11.95
N GLY A 51 3.47 15.55 -10.81
CA GLY A 51 2.58 15.64 -9.65
C GLY A 51 1.20 15.03 -9.89
N ILE A 52 1.05 14.15 -10.88
CA ILE A 52 -0.21 13.49 -11.21
C ILE A 52 -0.27 12.17 -10.45
N PHE A 53 -1.04 12.15 -9.37
CA PHE A 53 -1.21 10.97 -8.52
C PHE A 53 -2.50 10.23 -8.86
N PRO A 54 -2.50 8.88 -8.85
CA PRO A 54 -3.74 8.12 -8.88
C PRO A 54 -4.67 8.54 -7.74
N HIS A 55 -5.98 8.62 -8.02
CA HIS A 55 -6.95 9.00 -7.00
C HIS A 55 -6.89 8.08 -5.77
N SER A 56 -6.64 6.79 -5.98
CA SER A 56 -6.50 5.80 -4.91
C SER A 56 -5.35 6.07 -3.93
N TRP A 57 -4.33 6.85 -4.30
CA TRP A 57 -3.27 7.26 -3.36
C TRP A 57 -3.75 8.31 -2.35
N GLN A 58 -4.88 8.94 -2.62
CA GLN A 58 -5.50 9.95 -1.75
C GLN A 58 -6.61 9.34 -0.87
N GLU A 59 -6.88 8.05 -1.05
CA GLU A 59 -7.85 7.30 -0.26
C GLU A 59 -7.13 6.62 0.91
N THR A 60 -7.77 6.58 2.09
CA THR A 60 -7.26 5.86 3.25
C THR A 60 -8.34 4.96 3.81
N CYS A 61 -7.98 3.71 4.13
CA CYS A 61 -8.85 2.80 4.85
C CYS A 61 -8.54 2.85 6.35
N LEU A 62 -9.57 3.12 7.13
CA LEU A 62 -9.52 3.16 8.58
C LEU A 62 -10.26 1.94 9.13
N ILE A 63 -9.51 1.02 9.73
CA ILE A 63 -10.08 -0.11 10.47
C ILE A 63 -9.98 0.23 11.96
N LEU A 64 -11.12 0.25 12.65
CA LEU A 64 -11.15 0.47 14.09
C LEU A 64 -10.93 -0.86 14.81
N LEU A 65 -9.79 -0.99 15.48
CA LEU A 65 -9.47 -2.15 16.30
C LEU A 65 -9.90 -1.89 17.75
N PRO A 66 -10.73 -2.75 18.34
CA PRO A 66 -11.17 -2.59 19.72
C PRO A 66 -9.99 -2.77 20.68
N LYS A 67 -9.76 -1.78 21.56
CA LYS A 67 -8.88 -1.92 22.72
C LYS A 67 -9.69 -2.36 23.94
N LYS A 68 -9.00 -2.74 25.02
CA LYS A 68 -9.65 -3.05 26.31
C LYS A 68 -10.46 -1.86 26.80
N GLY A 69 -11.71 -2.09 27.23
CA GLY A 69 -12.60 -1.08 27.78
C GLY A 69 -13.96 -1.05 27.09
N ASP A 70 -14.72 0.02 27.32
CA ASP A 70 -16.02 0.26 26.70
C ASP A 70 -15.86 0.68 25.23
N LEU A 71 -16.38 -0.14 24.31
CA LEU A 71 -16.27 0.04 22.87
C LEU A 71 -17.12 1.21 22.32
N SER A 72 -18.03 1.76 23.12
CA SER A 72 -18.78 2.97 22.74
C SER A 72 -17.94 4.24 22.83
N GLN A 73 -16.79 4.19 23.50
CA GLN A 73 -15.88 5.32 23.66
C GLN A 73 -14.78 5.29 22.60
N LEU A 74 -14.72 6.31 21.73
CA LEU A 74 -13.73 6.42 20.65
C LEU A 74 -12.27 6.28 21.14
N LYS A 75 -11.95 6.73 22.36
CA LYS A 75 -10.61 6.59 22.96
C LYS A 75 -10.18 5.13 23.16
N ASN A 76 -11.15 4.21 23.25
CA ASN A 76 -10.94 2.78 23.39
C ASN A 76 -10.89 2.06 22.02
N LEU A 77 -10.89 2.81 20.91
CA LEU A 77 -10.66 2.28 19.57
C LEU A 77 -9.26 2.73 19.09
N ALA A 78 -8.48 1.79 18.57
CA ALA A 78 -7.28 2.10 17.81
C ALA A 78 -7.69 2.32 16.36
N ALA A 79 -7.36 3.47 15.78
CA ALA A 79 -7.35 3.59 14.33
C ALA A 79 -6.14 2.80 13.82
N TYR A 80 -6.40 1.65 13.19
CA TYR A 80 -5.44 1.02 12.32
C TYR A 80 -5.60 1.67 10.95
N LEU A 81 -4.66 2.55 10.64
CA LEU A 81 -4.46 3.02 9.28
C LEU A 81 -3.76 1.89 8.55
N SER A 82 -4.38 1.33 7.52
CA SER A 82 -3.62 0.59 6.52
C SER A 82 -2.88 1.60 5.65
N ASP A 83 -1.90 2.31 6.23
CA ASP A 83 -1.02 3.20 5.47
C ASP A 83 0.29 2.46 5.15
N GLN A 84 0.64 2.51 3.87
CA GLN A 84 1.73 1.78 3.20
C GLN A 84 3.13 2.33 3.53
N HIS A 85 3.25 3.23 4.50
CA HIS A 85 4.53 3.81 4.91
C HIS A 85 4.88 3.41 6.35
N GLY A 86 5.17 2.12 6.52
CA GLY A 86 5.89 1.59 7.68
C GLY A 86 7.39 1.64 7.42
N ARG A 87 8.07 2.49 8.20
CA ARG A 87 9.53 2.67 8.32
C ARG A 87 10.37 1.40 8.21
#